data_AF-A0A7V9VGT6-F1
#
_entry.id   AF-A0A7V9VGT6-F1
#
_cell.length_a   1.000
_cell.length_b   1.000
_cell.length_c   1.000
_cell.angle_alpha   90.00
_cell.angle_beta   90.00
_cell.angle_gamma   90.00
#
_symmetry.space_group_name_H-M   'P 1'
#
loop_
_entity.id
_entity.type
_entity.pdbx_description
1 polymer ?
#
loop_
_entity_poly.entity_id
_entity_poly.type
_entity_poly.pdbx_seq_one_letter_code
_entity_poly.pdbx_strand_id
1 'polypeptide(L)'
;LLGALGEEIEVDTEKYVDMATALSGTGPTYVFLMMEALIDAGEHMGFPRQLAEEIVLQTVSGSVAFARSSGKHMAELRNMVTSPGGTSADAIYQMEKGGLRTVLSKSVYAAYTRTQSLAAEQDRDED
;
A
#
# COMPACT_ATOMS: atom_id res chain seq x y z
N LEU A 1 -22.32 5.93 10.88
CA LEU A 1 -22.58 6.38 9.49
C LEU A 1 -21.37 6.13 8.59
N LEU A 2 -20.13 6.26 9.09
CA LEU A 2 -18.91 6.03 8.30
C LEU A 2 -18.58 4.53 8.11
N GLY A 3 -19.07 3.64 8.99
CA GLY A 3 -18.82 2.19 8.99
C GLY A 3 -19.48 1.41 7.87
N ALA A 4 -20.29 2.07 7.04
CA ALA A 4 -20.83 1.49 5.81
C ALA A 4 -19.79 1.48 4.67
N LEU A 5 -18.68 2.22 4.80
CA LEU A 5 -17.65 2.39 3.77
C LEU A 5 -16.30 1.74 4.15
N GLY A 6 -16.20 1.14 5.34
CA GLY A 6 -14.97 0.53 5.83
C GLY A 6 -14.93 0.41 7.34
N GLU A 7 -13.81 -0.09 7.87
CA GLU A 7 -13.57 -0.19 9.30
C GLU A 7 -13.21 1.20 9.86
N GLU A 8 -13.96 1.68 10.84
CA GLU A 8 -13.67 2.93 11.54
C GLU A 8 -12.61 2.68 12.62
N ILE A 9 -11.58 3.53 12.68
CA ILE A 9 -10.57 3.49 13.75
C ILE A 9 -10.62 4.85 14.47
N GLU A 10 -11.06 4.85 15.72
CA GLU A 10 -11.05 6.04 16.57
C GLU A 10 -9.64 6.31 17.08
N VAL A 11 -9.24 7.58 17.10
CA VAL A 11 -7.91 8.00 17.54
C VAL A 11 -7.99 9.22 18.47
N ASP A 12 -7.13 9.26 19.48
CA ASP A 12 -7.25 10.20 20.61
C ASP A 12 -6.81 11.64 20.30
N THR A 13 -6.15 11.87 19.16
CA THR A 13 -5.60 13.20 18.81
C THR A 13 -5.70 13.50 17.33
N GLU A 14 -5.82 14.78 17.00
CA GLU A 14 -5.82 15.28 15.62
C GLU A 14 -4.52 14.95 14.87
N LYS A 15 -3.39 14.87 15.59
CA LYS A 15 -2.13 14.36 15.04
C LYS A 15 -2.25 12.93 14.51
N TYR A 16 -3.04 12.07 15.16
CA TYR A 16 -3.31 10.73 14.65
C TYR A 16 -4.24 10.75 13.43
N VAL A 17 -5.09 11.75 13.28
CA VAL A 17 -5.92 11.96 12.08
C VAL A 17 -5.05 12.34 10.88
N ASP A 18 -4.06 13.23 11.06
CA ASP A 18 -3.09 13.56 9.99
C ASP A 18 -2.24 12.35 9.57
N MET A 19 -1.79 11.58 10.56
CA MET A 19 -1.05 10.33 10.31
C MET A 19 -1.93 9.30 9.60
N ALA A 20 -3.17 9.15 10.03
CA ALA A 20 -4.14 8.28 9.39
C ALA A 20 -4.41 8.75 7.95
N THR A 21 -4.55 10.04 7.71
CA THR A 21 -4.74 10.60 6.35
C THR A 21 -3.57 10.29 5.43
N ALA A 22 -2.33 10.42 5.93
CA ALA A 22 -1.14 10.06 5.16
C ALA A 22 -1.06 8.56 4.84
N LEU A 23 -1.53 7.69 5.74
CA LEU A 23 -1.40 6.25 5.61
C LEU A 23 -2.59 5.59 4.88
N SER A 24 -3.83 5.98 5.22
CA SER A 24 -5.08 5.42 4.73
C SER A 24 -5.82 6.33 3.76
N GLY A 25 -5.86 7.64 3.99
CA GLY A 25 -6.47 8.61 3.07
C GLY A 25 -5.72 8.67 1.72
N THR A 26 -4.39 8.70 1.79
CA THR A 26 -3.50 8.61 0.62
C THR A 26 -3.17 7.15 0.26
N GLY A 27 -3.53 6.21 1.14
CA GLY A 27 -3.22 4.77 1.04
C GLY A 27 -3.59 4.11 -0.29
N PRO A 28 -4.81 4.31 -0.84
CA PRO A 28 -5.22 3.72 -2.12
C PRO A 28 -4.26 4.04 -3.27
N THR A 29 -3.65 5.23 -3.29
CA THR A 29 -2.69 5.62 -4.34
C THR A 29 -1.49 4.69 -4.37
N TYR A 30 -0.95 4.30 -3.21
CA TYR A 30 0.20 3.39 -3.14
C TYR A 30 -0.15 2.00 -3.67
N VAL A 31 -1.35 1.53 -3.35
CA VAL A 31 -1.86 0.21 -3.78
C VAL A 31 -2.15 0.21 -5.27
N PHE A 32 -2.85 1.22 -5.79
CA PHE A 32 -3.17 1.31 -7.22
C PHE A 32 -1.92 1.45 -8.09
N LEU A 33 -0.95 2.26 -7.68
CA LEU A 33 0.32 2.38 -8.41
C LEU A 33 1.10 1.06 -8.41
N MET A 34 1.11 0.32 -7.30
CA MET A 34 1.73 -1.00 -7.24
C MET A 34 1.02 -1.99 -8.18
N MET A 35 -0.31 -2.00 -8.18
CA MET A 35 -1.11 -2.86 -9.04
C MET A 35 -0.89 -2.54 -10.51
N GLU A 36 -0.89 -1.25 -10.89
CA GLU A 36 -0.59 -0.78 -12.24
C GLU A 36 0.79 -1.28 -12.69
N ALA A 37 1.83 -1.10 -11.86
CA ALA A 37 3.17 -1.59 -12.18
C ALA A 37 3.25 -3.13 -12.36
N LEU A 38 2.45 -3.90 -11.60
CA LEU A 38 2.35 -5.35 -11.76
C LEU A 38 1.60 -5.74 -13.05
N ILE A 39 0.55 -5.01 -13.40
CA ILE A 39 -0.21 -5.20 -14.65
C ILE A 39 0.71 -4.92 -15.84
N ASP A 40 1.43 -3.81 -15.83
CA ASP A 40 2.39 -3.45 -16.87
C ASP A 40 3.47 -4.52 -17.02
N ALA A 41 4.01 -5.05 -15.90
CA ALA A 41 4.96 -6.15 -15.96
C ALA A 41 4.34 -7.42 -16.58
N GLY A 42 3.06 -7.70 -16.30
CA GLY A 42 2.29 -8.77 -16.93
C GLY A 42 2.15 -8.60 -18.44
N GLU A 43 1.80 -7.39 -18.89
CA GLU A 43 1.71 -7.04 -20.31
C GLU A 43 3.07 -7.21 -21.01
N HIS A 44 4.17 -6.78 -20.38
CA HIS A 44 5.53 -6.96 -20.92
C HIS A 44 5.94 -8.44 -21.04
N MET A 45 5.39 -9.33 -20.20
CA MET A 45 5.58 -10.78 -20.33
C MET A 45 4.67 -11.40 -21.41
N GLY A 46 3.76 -10.63 -21.99
CA GLY A 46 2.88 -11.05 -23.09
C GLY A 46 1.44 -11.35 -22.69
N PHE A 47 1.01 -11.03 -21.46
CA PHE A 47 -0.39 -11.17 -21.09
C PHE A 47 -1.27 -10.11 -21.79
N PRO A 48 -2.48 -10.46 -22.23
CA PRO A 48 -3.50 -9.46 -22.52
C PRO A 48 -3.79 -8.63 -21.28
N ARG A 49 -3.95 -7.31 -21.45
CA ARG A 49 -4.23 -6.35 -20.37
C ARG A 49 -5.31 -6.82 -19.41
N GLN A 50 -6.46 -7.24 -19.94
CA GLN A 50 -7.60 -7.66 -19.12
C GLN A 50 -7.28 -8.89 -18.25
N LEU A 51 -6.43 -9.80 -18.74
CA LEU A 51 -6.01 -10.96 -17.97
C LEU A 51 -4.98 -10.59 -16.90
N ALA A 52 -4.03 -9.70 -17.21
CA ALA A 52 -3.08 -9.19 -16.23
C ALA A 52 -3.79 -8.43 -15.09
N GLU A 53 -4.77 -7.59 -15.44
CA GLU A 53 -5.65 -6.89 -14.49
C GLU A 53 -6.36 -7.87 -13.54
N GLU A 54 -7.04 -8.89 -14.08
CA GLU A 54 -7.75 -9.88 -13.25
C GLU A 54 -6.79 -10.65 -12.32
N ILE A 55 -5.64 -11.09 -12.83
CA ILE A 55 -4.62 -11.80 -12.04
C ILE A 55 -4.14 -10.92 -10.87
N VAL A 56 -3.85 -9.64 -11.13
CA VAL A 56 -3.34 -8.72 -10.11
C VAL A 56 -4.43 -8.41 -9.07
N LEU A 57 -5.67 -8.18 -9.49
CA LEU A 57 -6.81 -7.96 -8.59
C LEU A 57 -7.01 -9.15 -7.63
N GLN A 58 -7.02 -10.38 -8.16
CA GLN A 58 -7.15 -11.58 -7.34
C GLN A 58 -5.95 -11.79 -6.42
N THR A 59 -4.74 -11.54 -6.91
CA THR A 59 -3.51 -11.67 -6.11
C THR A 59 -3.53 -10.73 -4.91
N VAL A 60 -3.89 -9.46 -5.10
CA VAL A 60 -3.96 -8.47 -4.02
C VAL A 60 -5.09 -8.81 -3.06
N SER A 61 -6.29 -9.10 -3.57
CA SER A 61 -7.44 -9.48 -2.75
C SER A 61 -7.17 -10.71 -1.88
N GLY A 62 -6.64 -11.78 -2.48
CA GLY A 62 -6.28 -13.02 -1.77
C GLY A 62 -5.18 -12.81 -0.73
N SER A 63 -4.18 -11.97 -1.04
CA SER A 63 -3.10 -11.64 -0.10
C SER A 63 -3.64 -10.90 1.14
N VAL A 64 -4.54 -9.94 0.95
CA VAL A 64 -5.18 -9.20 2.04
C VAL A 64 -6.08 -10.12 2.87
N ALA A 65 -6.88 -10.96 2.23
CA ALA A 65 -7.74 -11.92 2.90
C ALA A 65 -6.93 -12.92 3.76
N PHE A 66 -5.85 -13.47 3.19
CA PHE A 66 -4.96 -14.38 3.91
C PHE A 66 -4.30 -13.68 5.09
N ALA A 67 -3.75 -12.48 4.89
CA ALA A 67 -3.16 -11.68 5.95
C ALA A 67 -4.13 -11.44 7.12
N ARG A 68 -5.36 -11.00 6.83
CA ARG A 68 -6.41 -10.79 7.84
C ARG A 68 -6.77 -12.06 8.61
N SER A 69 -6.93 -13.19 7.91
CA SER A 69 -7.30 -14.46 8.55
C SER A 69 -6.17 -15.10 9.37
N SER A 70 -4.91 -14.78 9.05
CA SER A 70 -3.75 -15.48 9.61
C SER A 70 -3.41 -15.06 11.04
N GLY A 71 -3.64 -13.79 11.40
CA GLY A 71 -3.12 -13.18 12.63
C GLY A 71 -1.59 -13.15 12.73
N LYS A 72 -0.86 -13.46 11.65
CA LYS A 72 0.61 -13.57 11.64
C LYS A 72 1.26 -12.25 11.28
N HIS A 73 2.51 -12.09 11.72
CA HIS A 73 3.32 -10.94 11.33
C HIS A 73 3.59 -10.94 9.81
N MET A 74 3.58 -9.76 9.17
CA MET A 74 3.75 -9.65 7.69
C MET A 74 5.04 -10.30 7.18
N ALA A 75 6.13 -10.23 7.96
CA ALA A 75 7.38 -10.91 7.59
C ALA A 75 7.24 -12.43 7.58
N GLU A 76 6.44 -13.00 8.47
CA GLU A 76 6.17 -14.44 8.49
C GLU A 76 5.32 -14.85 7.28
N LEU A 77 4.27 -14.08 6.96
CA LEU A 77 3.44 -14.31 5.77
C LEU A 77 4.26 -14.30 4.49
N ARG A 78 5.13 -13.28 4.32
CA ARG A 78 6.05 -13.22 3.18
C ARG A 78 6.97 -14.44 3.15
N ASN A 79 7.53 -14.86 4.29
CA ASN A 79 8.40 -16.03 4.35
C ASN A 79 7.65 -17.33 4.00
N MET A 80 6.38 -17.48 4.39
CA MET A 80 5.56 -18.65 4.06
C MET A 80 5.36 -18.86 2.55
N VAL A 81 5.40 -17.78 1.75
CA VAL A 81 5.28 -17.82 0.29
C VAL A 81 6.61 -17.64 -0.43
N THR A 82 7.73 -17.74 0.30
CA THR A 82 9.09 -17.58 -0.24
C THR A 82 9.87 -18.87 -0.07
N SER A 83 9.98 -19.67 -1.13
CA SER A 83 10.87 -20.84 -1.15
C SER A 83 12.33 -20.41 -1.36
N PRO A 84 13.32 -20.96 -0.62
CA PRO A 84 14.73 -20.71 -0.87
C PRO A 84 15.13 -21.02 -2.32
N GLY A 85 15.78 -20.05 -2.99
CA GLY A 85 16.20 -20.18 -4.40
C GLY A 85 15.06 -20.22 -5.43
N GLY A 86 13.81 -19.92 -5.02
CA GLY A 86 12.66 -19.86 -5.92
C GLY A 86 12.39 -18.44 -6.45
N THR A 87 11.38 -18.33 -7.30
CA THR A 87 11.00 -17.07 -7.98
C THR A 87 10.66 -15.94 -7.00
N SER A 88 9.97 -16.24 -5.89
CA SER A 88 9.66 -15.24 -4.85
C SER A 88 10.92 -14.66 -4.20
N ALA A 89 11.97 -15.46 -4.04
CA ALA A 89 13.23 -15.00 -3.43
C ALA A 89 13.94 -14.00 -4.35
N ASP A 90 14.01 -14.30 -5.65
CA ASP A 90 14.58 -13.41 -6.66
C ASP A 90 13.76 -12.11 -6.81
N ALA A 91 12.43 -12.22 -6.80
CA ALA A 91 11.53 -11.06 -6.86
C ALA A 91 11.74 -10.13 -5.65
N ILE A 92 11.76 -10.68 -4.42
CA ILE A 92 12.02 -9.91 -3.20
C ILE A 92 13.41 -9.28 -3.26
N TYR A 93 14.43 -10.00 -3.73
CA TYR A 93 15.77 -9.44 -3.88
C TYR A 93 15.77 -8.19 -4.79
N GLN A 94 15.10 -8.23 -5.93
CA GLN A 94 15.01 -7.07 -6.82
C GLN A 94 14.20 -5.92 -6.21
N MET A 95 13.10 -6.21 -5.51
CA MET A 95 12.32 -5.18 -4.81
C MET A 95 13.15 -4.46 -3.72
N GLU A 96 13.91 -5.20 -2.94
CA GLU A 96 14.78 -4.64 -1.89
C GLU A 96 15.96 -3.88 -2.51
N LYS A 97 16.58 -4.43 -3.56
CA LYS A 97 17.66 -3.75 -4.31
C LYS A 97 17.20 -2.45 -4.94
N GLY A 98 15.96 -2.40 -5.44
CA GLY A 98 15.31 -1.19 -5.95
C GLY A 98 14.91 -0.18 -4.86
N GLY A 99 15.06 -0.54 -3.58
CA GLY A 99 14.77 0.35 -2.46
C GLY A 99 13.27 0.56 -2.22
N LEU A 100 12.42 -0.44 -2.50
CA LEU A 100 10.96 -0.33 -2.37
C LEU A 100 10.52 0.21 -1.01
N ARG A 101 11.11 -0.29 0.10
CA ARG A 101 10.80 0.20 1.45
C ARG A 101 11.11 1.68 1.64
N THR A 102 12.22 2.14 1.06
CA THR A 102 12.64 3.54 1.10
C THR A 102 11.68 4.42 0.32
N VAL A 103 11.25 3.98 -0.87
CA VAL A 103 10.27 4.71 -1.69
C VAL A 103 8.95 4.84 -0.95
N LEU A 104 8.39 3.74 -0.44
CA LEU A 104 7.12 3.76 0.30
C LEU A 104 7.20 4.65 1.55
N SER A 105 8.28 4.55 2.33
CA SER A 105 8.48 5.41 3.50
C SER A 105 8.50 6.89 3.12
N LYS A 106 9.27 7.26 2.09
CA LYS A 106 9.32 8.65 1.60
C LYS A 106 7.97 9.14 1.09
N SER A 107 7.20 8.31 0.39
CA SER A 107 5.87 8.67 -0.10
C SER A 107 4.89 8.96 1.03
N VAL A 108 4.89 8.14 2.09
CA VAL A 108 4.04 8.35 3.28
C VAL A 108 4.44 9.64 4.01
N TYR A 109 5.73 9.85 4.24
CA TYR A 109 6.21 11.07 4.88
C TYR A 109 5.90 12.33 4.06
N ALA A 110 6.03 12.27 2.73
CA ALA A 110 5.67 13.38 1.86
C ALA A 110 4.17 13.72 1.96
N ALA A 111 3.29 12.70 1.98
CA ALA A 111 1.86 12.90 2.17
C ALA A 111 1.54 13.51 3.54
N TYR A 112 2.19 13.03 4.60
CA TYR A 112 2.05 13.57 5.97
C TYR A 112 2.50 15.03 6.06
N THR A 113 3.65 15.39 5.47
CA THR A 113 4.13 16.77 5.44
C THR A 113 3.18 17.68 4.66
N ARG A 114 2.61 17.22 3.54
CA ARG A 114 1.65 18.01 2.77
C ARG A 114 0.35 18.22 3.55
N THR A 115 -0.14 17.20 4.25
CA THR A 115 -1.35 17.28 5.08
C THR A 115 -1.20 18.37 6.15
N GLN A 116 -0.09 18.39 6.88
CA GLN A 116 0.20 19.46 7.85
C GLN A 116 0.35 20.84 7.20
N SER A 117 0.95 20.91 6.01
CA SER A 117 1.10 22.18 5.30
C SER A 117 -0.26 22.77 4.89
N LEU A 118 -1.19 21.91 4.46
CA LEU A 118 -2.56 22.30 4.11
C LEU A 118 -3.35 22.79 5.33
N ALA A 119 -3.27 22.10 6.46
CA ALA A 119 -3.91 22.54 7.70
C ALA A 119 -3.41 23.93 8.12
N ALA A 120 -2.09 24.15 8.08
CA ALA A 120 -1.50 25.45 8.40
C ALA A 120 -1.80 26.55 7.35
N GLU A 121 -2.10 26.21 6.10
CA GLU A 121 -2.60 27.15 5.09
C GLU A 121 -4.04 27.59 5.44
N GLN A 122 -4.91 26.65 5.82
CA GLN A 122 -6.30 26.93 6.19
C GLN A 122 -6.41 27.82 7.43
N ASP A 123 -5.64 27.54 8.48
CA ASP A 123 -5.62 28.37 9.70
C ASP A 123 -5.23 29.83 9.44
N ARG A 124 -4.42 30.09 8.39
CA ARG A 124 -3.97 31.44 8.02
C ARG A 124 -4.95 32.22 7.16
N ASP A 125 -5.83 31.52 6.44
CA ASP A 125 -6.86 32.15 5.61
C ASP A 125 -8.13 32.49 6.42
N GLU A 126 -8.25 31.95 7.64
CA GLU A 126 -9.34 32.23 8.59
C GLU A 126 -9.05 33.39 9.56
N ASP A 127 -7.80 33.86 9.65
CA ASP A 127 -7.33 35.02 10.43
C ASP A 127 -7.31 36.34 9.61
#